data_AF-A0A4Q3S168-F1
#
_entry.id   AF-A0A4Q3S168-F1
#
_cell.length_a   1.000
_cell.length_b   1.000
_cell.length_c   1.000
_cell.angle_alpha   90.00
_cell.angle_beta   90.00
_cell.angle_gamma   90.00
#
_symmetry.space_group_name_H-M   'P 1'
#
loop_
_entity.id
_entity.type
_entity.pdbx_description
1 polymer ?
#
loop_
_entity_poly.entity_id
_entity_poly.type
_entity_poly.pdbx_seq_one_letter_code
_entity_poly.pdbx_strand_id
1 'polypeptide(L)'
;MSEQPGLSVIPEFLSGGGEMGERIRNFNWSATPLGPVDSWPQSLRTCVRIMLTSRQPIWLGWGKDLIKLYNDPYKSIVGGKHPWALGMPAREVWSDIWKDIESMLRQVMEEDEGTYVESALLI
;
A
#
# COMPACT_ATOMS: atom_id res chain seq x y z
N MET A 1 -11.68 36.39 -19.30
CA MET A 1 -10.46 35.88 -18.63
C MET A 1 -10.89 34.62 -17.92
N SER A 2 -10.80 33.48 -18.61
CA SER A 2 -11.23 32.18 -18.11
C SER A 2 -10.03 31.51 -17.45
N GLU A 3 -10.10 31.34 -16.13
CA GLU A 3 -9.14 30.53 -15.38
C GLU A 3 -9.13 29.11 -15.96
N GLN A 4 -7.96 28.67 -16.42
CA GLN A 4 -7.73 27.28 -16.77
C GLN A 4 -7.69 26.47 -15.46
N PRO A 5 -8.36 25.31 -15.37
CA PRO A 5 -8.25 24.45 -14.20
C PRO A 5 -6.78 24.07 -14.03
N GLY A 6 -6.20 24.38 -12.87
CA GLY A 6 -4.81 24.06 -12.58
C GLY A 6 -4.55 22.58 -12.79
N LEU A 7 -3.55 22.26 -13.63
CA LEU A 7 -3.06 20.90 -13.80
C LEU A 7 -2.74 20.35 -12.41
N SER A 8 -3.45 19.31 -11.98
CA SER A 8 -3.05 18.53 -10.81
C SER A 8 -1.65 17.97 -11.12
N VAL A 9 -0.62 18.58 -10.54
CA VAL A 9 0.75 18.10 -10.69
C VAL A 9 0.83 16.79 -9.91
N ILE A 10 0.88 15.68 -10.65
CA ILE A 10 1.09 14.37 -10.06
C ILE A 10 2.44 14.40 -9.32
N PRO A 11 2.49 14.06 -8.02
CA PRO A 11 3.75 13.96 -7.31
C PRO A 11 4.69 12.97 -8.02
N GLU A 12 5.95 13.34 -8.23
CA GLU A 12 6.91 12.57 -9.02
C GLU A 12 7.04 11.10 -8.56
N PHE A 13 6.98 10.87 -7.25
CA PHE A 13 7.05 9.54 -6.64
C PHE A 13 5.86 8.63 -6.99
N LEU A 14 4.73 9.22 -7.41
CA LEU A 14 3.53 8.52 -7.87
C LEU A 14 3.45 8.42 -9.40
N SER A 15 4.47 8.83 -10.15
CA SER A 15 4.47 8.71 -11.61
C SER A 15 4.44 7.24 -12.08
N GLY A 16 3.67 6.92 -13.12
CA GLY A 16 3.62 5.55 -13.67
C GLY A 16 2.91 4.55 -12.74
N GLY A 17 3.46 3.33 -12.60
CA GLY A 17 2.95 2.32 -11.66
C GLY A 17 1.70 1.53 -12.10
N GLY A 18 1.33 1.62 -13.38
CA GLY A 18 0.20 0.86 -13.94
C GLY A 18 -1.15 1.22 -13.31
N GLU A 19 -2.01 0.23 -13.15
CA GLU A 19 -3.36 0.41 -12.59
C GLU A 19 -3.29 0.86 -11.12
N MET A 20 -2.44 0.23 -10.31
CA MET A 20 -2.28 0.58 -8.90
C MET A 20 -1.67 1.96 -8.72
N GLY A 21 -0.78 2.39 -9.60
CA GLY A 21 -0.32 3.78 -9.62
C GLY A 21 -1.46 4.77 -9.82
N GLU A 22 -2.37 4.49 -10.76
CA GLU A 22 -3.56 5.32 -10.99
C GLU A 22 -4.50 5.31 -9.80
N ARG A 23 -4.78 4.15 -9.23
CA ARG A 23 -5.63 4.03 -8.04
C ARG A 23 -5.05 4.78 -6.85
N ILE A 24 -3.74 4.66 -6.59
CA ILE A 24 -3.08 5.39 -5.50
C ILE A 24 -3.18 6.90 -5.72
N ARG A 25 -3.03 7.41 -6.96
CA ARG A 25 -3.21 8.85 -7.23
C ARG A 25 -4.63 9.34 -6.99
N ASN A 26 -5.63 8.52 -7.32
CA ASN A 26 -7.04 8.89 -7.25
C ASN A 26 -7.71 8.52 -5.91
N PHE A 27 -7.00 7.87 -4.99
CA PHE A 27 -7.54 7.45 -3.71
C PHE A 27 -7.62 8.64 -2.72
N ASN A 28 -8.72 8.73 -1.97
CA ASN A 28 -8.90 9.75 -0.94
C ASN A 28 -8.09 9.43 0.32
N TRP A 29 -6.78 9.68 0.29
CA TRP A 29 -5.89 9.37 1.40
C TRP A 29 -6.14 10.20 2.66
N SER A 30 -6.72 11.39 2.52
CA SER A 30 -7.14 12.24 3.64
C SER A 30 -8.19 11.59 4.53
N ALA A 31 -8.91 10.58 4.04
CA ALA A 31 -9.85 9.78 4.81
C ALA A 31 -9.21 8.59 5.54
N THR A 32 -7.88 8.43 5.45
CA THR A 32 -7.12 7.36 6.11
C THR A 32 -6.14 7.92 7.13
N PRO A 33 -5.62 7.10 8.06
CA PRO A 33 -4.56 7.52 8.99
C PRO A 33 -3.26 8.00 8.34
N LEU A 34 -3.03 7.72 7.05
CA LEU A 34 -1.85 8.21 6.32
C LEU A 34 -1.94 9.70 5.97
N GLY A 35 -3.15 10.25 5.95
CA GLY A 35 -3.40 11.62 5.51
C GLY A 35 -3.12 11.84 4.01
N PRO A 36 -3.27 13.08 3.52
CA PRO A 36 -3.02 13.40 2.12
C PRO A 36 -1.60 13.05 1.68
N VAL A 37 -1.42 12.69 0.41
CA VAL A 37 -0.11 12.28 -0.16
C VAL A 37 0.98 13.32 0.05
N ASP A 38 0.63 14.61 0.10
CA ASP A 38 1.54 15.72 0.31
C ASP A 38 2.10 15.79 1.74
N SER A 39 1.44 15.16 2.71
CA SER A 39 1.92 15.05 4.10
C SER A 39 2.70 13.76 4.36
N TRP A 40 2.79 12.85 3.38
CA TRP A 40 3.51 11.59 3.59
C TRP A 40 5.00 11.83 3.85
N PRO A 41 5.60 11.13 4.84
CA PRO A 41 7.03 11.24 5.10
C PRO A 41 7.83 10.72 3.90
N GLN A 42 9.05 11.25 3.72
CA GLN A 42 9.92 10.88 2.59
C GLN A 42 10.18 9.37 2.52
N SER A 43 10.30 8.68 3.66
CA SER A 43 10.47 7.23 3.73
C SER A 43 9.31 6.48 3.05
N LEU A 44 8.06 6.85 3.35
CA LEU A 44 6.89 6.24 2.71
C LEU A 44 6.89 6.49 1.21
N ARG A 45 7.19 7.73 0.77
CA ARG A 45 7.25 8.07 -0.67
C ARG A 45 8.26 7.19 -1.40
N THR A 46 9.44 6.98 -0.81
CA THR A 46 10.48 6.09 -1.36
C THR A 46 10.00 4.65 -1.43
N CYS A 47 9.41 4.11 -0.36
CA CYS A 47 8.89 2.73 -0.35
C CYS A 47 7.79 2.54 -1.41
N VAL A 48 6.85 3.48 -1.53
CA VAL A 48 5.78 3.44 -2.54
C VAL A 48 6.36 3.48 -3.95
N ARG A 49 7.39 4.30 -4.20
CA ARG A 49 8.06 4.34 -5.50
C ARG A 49 8.71 3.00 -5.85
N ILE A 50 9.42 2.39 -4.90
CA ILE A 50 10.03 1.06 -5.08
C ILE A 50 8.95 0.01 -5.38
N MET A 51 7.87 0.00 -4.59
CA MET A 51 6.75 -0.91 -4.77
C MET A 51 6.11 -0.76 -6.15
N LEU A 52 5.78 0.47 -6.57
CA LEU A 52 5.13 0.74 -7.87
C LEU A 52 5.99 0.45 -9.09
N THR A 53 7.32 0.50 -8.96
CA THR A 53 8.25 0.21 -10.07
C THR A 53 8.72 -1.24 -10.11
N SER A 54 8.44 -2.02 -9.07
CA SER A 54 8.79 -3.44 -9.01
C SER A 54 7.90 -4.30 -9.92
N ARG A 55 8.51 -5.30 -10.55
CA ARG A 55 7.79 -6.39 -11.25
C ARG A 55 7.46 -7.57 -10.35
N GLN A 56 8.00 -7.59 -9.12
CA GLN A 56 7.65 -8.58 -8.10
C GLN A 56 6.41 -8.12 -7.33
N PRO A 57 5.52 -9.03 -6.89
CA PRO A 57 4.40 -8.69 -6.04
C PRO A 57 4.87 -8.08 -4.72
N ILE A 58 4.43 -6.86 -4.42
CA ILE A 58 4.76 -6.16 -3.19
C ILE A 58 3.49 -5.53 -2.62
N TRP A 59 3.30 -5.70 -1.31
CA TRP A 59 2.45 -4.85 -0.52
C TRP A 59 3.26 -4.16 0.59
N LEU A 60 2.83 -2.97 0.97
CA LEU A 60 3.32 -2.21 2.10
C LEU A 60 2.20 -2.09 3.13
N GLY A 61 2.49 -2.38 4.39
CA GLY A 61 1.65 -2.03 5.53
C GLY A 61 2.28 -0.85 6.26
N TRP A 62 1.64 0.32 6.22
CA TRP A 62 2.22 1.53 6.82
C TRP A 62 1.47 1.98 8.08
N GLY A 63 2.23 2.40 9.09
CA GLY A 63 1.70 2.88 10.37
C GLY A 63 1.17 1.76 11.26
N LYS A 64 0.54 2.14 12.38
CA LYS A 64 0.08 1.20 13.42
C LYS A 64 -0.99 0.23 12.93
N ASP A 65 -1.83 0.67 12.00
CA ASP A 65 -2.91 -0.15 11.42
C ASP A 65 -2.47 -0.92 10.16
N LEU A 66 -1.19 -0.80 9.79
CA LEU A 66 -0.61 -1.41 8.60
C LEU A 66 -1.46 -1.14 7.34
N ILE A 67 -1.75 0.14 7.10
CA ILE A 67 -2.59 0.57 5.98
C ILE A 67 -2.00 0.04 4.67
N LYS A 68 -2.82 -0.70 3.92
CA LYS A 68 -2.37 -1.44 2.73
C LYS A 68 -2.15 -0.52 1.52
N LEU A 69 -0.94 -0.56 0.98
CA LEU A 69 -0.62 -0.18 -0.39
C LEU A 69 -0.04 -1.39 -1.12
N TYR A 70 -0.27 -1.53 -2.42
CA TYR A 70 0.26 -2.67 -3.19
C TYR A 70 0.39 -2.33 -4.68
N ASN A 71 1.20 -3.11 -5.41
CA ASN A 71 1.43 -2.93 -6.85
C ASN A 71 0.61 -3.90 -7.72
N ASP A 72 0.67 -3.70 -9.04
CA ASP A 72 -0.09 -4.48 -10.02
C ASP A 72 0.13 -6.00 -9.90
N PRO A 73 1.38 -6.51 -9.79
CA PRO A 73 1.61 -7.95 -9.61
C PRO A 73 0.99 -8.52 -8.32
N TYR A 74 0.77 -7.72 -7.28
CA TYR A 74 0.16 -8.18 -6.03
C TYR A 74 -1.36 -8.36 -6.13
N LYS A 75 -2.01 -7.88 -7.21
CA LYS A 75 -3.47 -8.02 -7.41
C LYS A 75 -3.91 -9.48 -7.41
N SER A 76 -3.12 -10.41 -7.96
CA SER A 76 -3.45 -11.83 -7.96
C SER A 76 -3.38 -12.45 -6.56
N ILE A 77 -2.47 -11.97 -5.71
CA ILE A 77 -2.30 -12.46 -4.32
C ILE A 77 -3.40 -11.95 -3.41
N VAL A 78 -3.74 -10.65 -3.51
CA VAL A 78 -4.85 -10.09 -2.73
C VAL A 78 -6.23 -10.57 -3.25
N GLY A 79 -6.26 -11.10 -4.47
CA GLY A 79 -7.40 -11.81 -5.06
C GLY A 79 -8.66 -10.94 -5.12
N GLY A 80 -9.81 -11.55 -4.79
CA GLY A 80 -11.13 -10.91 -4.83
C GLY A 80 -11.31 -9.69 -3.93
N LYS A 81 -10.30 -9.32 -3.14
CA LYS A 81 -10.28 -8.11 -2.30
C LYS A 81 -9.76 -6.88 -3.05
N HIS A 82 -9.20 -7.04 -4.26
CA HIS A 82 -8.90 -5.91 -5.14
C HIS A 82 -10.19 -5.34 -5.77
N PRO A 83 -10.41 -4.01 -5.79
CA PRO A 83 -9.53 -2.95 -5.32
C PRO A 83 -9.75 -2.54 -3.86
N TRP A 84 -10.79 -3.03 -3.20
CA TRP A 84 -11.21 -2.65 -1.83
C TRP A 84 -10.07 -2.66 -0.81
N ALA A 85 -9.12 -3.59 -0.92
CA ALA A 85 -7.97 -3.70 -0.03
C ALA A 85 -7.06 -2.45 0.01
N LEU A 86 -7.11 -1.57 -0.99
CA LEU A 86 -6.27 -0.37 -1.03
C LEU A 86 -6.71 0.62 0.06
N GLY A 87 -5.77 1.06 0.88
CA GLY A 87 -6.03 2.02 1.96
C GLY A 87 -6.73 1.43 3.19
N MET A 88 -6.98 0.13 3.22
CA MET A 88 -7.63 -0.56 4.34
C MET A 88 -6.60 -1.08 5.36
N PRO A 89 -6.99 -1.21 6.65
CA PRO A 89 -6.15 -1.86 7.66
C PRO A 89 -5.85 -3.32 7.33
N ALA A 90 -4.62 -3.79 7.57
CA ALA A 90 -4.22 -5.16 7.23
C ALA A 90 -5.10 -6.22 7.91
N ARG A 91 -5.52 -5.97 9.17
CA ARG A 91 -6.40 -6.86 9.94
C ARG A 91 -7.78 -7.08 9.31
N GLU A 92 -8.27 -6.10 8.54
CA GLU A 92 -9.57 -6.19 7.87
C GLU A 92 -9.42 -6.92 6.54
N VAL A 93 -8.34 -6.64 5.80
CA VAL A 93 -8.08 -7.30 4.52
C VAL A 93 -7.73 -8.76 4.71
N TRP A 94 -6.97 -9.10 5.74
CA TRP A 94 -6.50 -10.45 6.03
C TRP A 94 -7.27 -11.11 7.19
N SER A 95 -8.51 -10.70 7.44
CA SER A 95 -9.33 -11.22 8.56
C SER A 95 -9.37 -12.76 8.63
N ASP A 96 -9.38 -13.42 7.47
CA ASP A 96 -9.48 -14.88 7.35
C ASP A 96 -8.22 -15.61 7.83
N ILE A 97 -7.05 -14.98 7.71
CA ILE A 97 -5.73 -15.55 8.06
C ILE A 97 -5.03 -14.76 9.19
N TRP A 98 -5.73 -13.82 9.82
CA TRP A 98 -5.11 -12.86 10.73
C TRP A 98 -4.41 -13.57 11.90
N LYS A 99 -5.02 -14.63 12.43
CA LYS A 99 -4.45 -15.44 13.52
C LYS A 99 -3.13 -16.10 13.14
N ASP A 100 -2.92 -16.36 11.85
CA ASP A 100 -1.71 -17.01 11.35
C ASP A 100 -0.59 -15.99 11.10
N ILE A 101 -0.93 -14.76 10.72
CA ILE A 101 0.04 -13.73 10.33
C ILE A 101 0.31 -12.66 11.38
N GLU A 102 -0.57 -12.49 12.38
CA GLU A 102 -0.47 -11.40 13.37
C GLU A 102 0.86 -11.44 14.12
N SER A 103 1.30 -12.62 14.57
CA SER A 103 2.56 -12.76 15.33
C SER A 103 3.77 -12.35 14.50
N MET A 104 3.82 -12.73 13.22
CA MET A 104 4.89 -12.35 12.31
C MET A 104 4.91 -10.82 12.09
N LEU A 105 3.74 -10.22 11.89
CA LEU A 105 3.63 -8.76 11.73
C LEU A 105 4.03 -8.03 13.03
N ARG A 106 3.66 -8.57 14.20
CA ARG A 106 4.06 -8.00 15.49
C ARG A 106 5.56 -8.05 15.71
N GLN A 107 6.21 -9.19 15.41
CA GLN A 107 7.67 -9.30 15.52
C GLN A 107 8.38 -8.21 14.71
N VAL A 108 7.98 -8.02 13.44
CA VAL A 108 8.57 -6.97 12.59
C VAL A 108 8.34 -5.57 13.18
N MET A 109 7.17 -5.31 13.75
CA MET A 109 6.77 -3.98 14.22
C MET A 109 7.26 -3.64 15.65
N GLU A 110 7.49 -4.64 16.49
CA GLU A 110 7.84 -4.47 17.91
C GLU A 110 9.32 -4.77 18.18
N GLU A 111 9.95 -5.66 17.40
CA GLU A 111 11.31 -6.15 17.62
C GLU A 111 12.31 -5.70 16.53
N ASP A 112 11.84 -5.00 15.49
CA ASP A 112 12.62 -4.57 14.32
C ASP A 112 13.33 -5.74 13.59
N GLU A 113 12.79 -6.97 13.72
CA GLU A 113 13.34 -8.18 13.10
C GLU A 113 12.44 -8.69 11.97
N GLY A 114 13.02 -8.89 10.78
CA GLY A 114 12.32 -9.43 9.62
C GLY A 114 12.06 -10.93 9.73
N THR A 115 10.88 -11.37 9.28
CA THR A 115 10.53 -12.81 9.17
C THR A 115 10.60 -13.29 7.73
N TYR A 116 10.90 -14.57 7.51
CA TYR A 116 10.83 -15.22 6.21
C TYR A 116 10.10 -16.56 6.33
N VAL A 117 9.13 -16.79 5.45
CA VAL A 117 8.42 -18.06 5.33
C VAL A 117 8.55 -18.55 3.90
N GLU A 118 9.22 -19.69 3.72
CA GLU A 118 9.34 -20.32 2.42
C GLU A 118 8.00 -20.94 2.01
N SER A 119 7.49 -20.58 0.84
CA SER A 119 6.26 -21.15 0.24
C SER A 119 4.97 -20.99 1.06
N ALA A 120 4.76 -19.84 1.71
CA ALA A 120 3.47 -19.53 2.33
C ALA A 120 2.39 -19.24 1.28
N LEU A 121 1.25 -19.94 1.36
CA LEU A 121 0.05 -19.63 0.58
C LEU A 121 -0.71 -18.50 1.29
N LEU A 122 -0.68 -17.31 0.70
CA LEU A 122 -1.55 -16.21 1.07
C LEU A 122 -2.83 -16.34 0.24
N ILE A 123 -3.72 -17.23 0.70
CA ILE A 123 -5.04 -17.65 0.14
C ILE A 123 -5.07 -18.23 -1.28
#